data_AF-A0A832WWZ4-F1
#
_entry.id   AF-A0A832WWZ4-F1
#
_cell.length_a   1.000
_cell.length_b   1.000
_cell.length_c   1.000
_cell.angle_alpha   90.00
_cell.angle_beta   90.00
_cell.angle_gamma   90.00
#
_symmetry.space_group_name_H-M   'P 1'
#
loop_
_entity.id
_entity.type
_entity.pdbx_description
1 polymer ?
#
loop_
_entity_poly.entity_id
_entity_poly.type
_entity_poly.pdbx_seq_one_letter_code
_entity_poly.pdbx_strand_id
1 'polypeptide(L)'
;MRKPWLIYLPKKEFTSFDVSAVVHELRQQIGNSRVNNIYQLNQKKFLLKLHKTDAPPLLLLMEAGKRMHLTAYAFEKPLHPPDFCMAL
;
A
#
# COMPACT_ATOMS: atom_id res chain seq x y z
N MET A 1 -6.88 -34.55 -17.79
CA MET A 1 -6.04 -33.63 -18.58
C MET A 1 -5.89 -32.30 -17.83
N ARG A 2 -4.72 -32.03 -17.23
CA ARG A 2 -4.40 -30.79 -16.50
C ARG A 2 -3.48 -29.92 -17.38
N LYS A 3 -3.82 -28.64 -17.58
CA LYS A 3 -3.05 -27.70 -18.42
C LYS A 3 -1.77 -27.24 -17.68
N PRO A 4 -0.55 -27.41 -18.26
CA PRO A 4 0.72 -27.24 -17.53
C PRO A 4 1.39 -25.85 -17.65
N TRP A 5 0.68 -24.79 -18.08
CA TRP A 5 1.33 -23.52 -18.49
C TRP A 5 0.91 -22.25 -17.73
N LEU A 6 0.51 -22.34 -16.47
CA LEU A 6 0.47 -21.15 -15.59
C LEU A 6 1.56 -21.26 -14.54
N ILE A 7 2.80 -21.09 -14.99
CA ILE A 7 3.91 -20.79 -14.10
C ILE A 7 3.67 -19.35 -13.66
N TYR A 8 3.12 -19.14 -12.47
CA TYR A 8 3.13 -17.84 -11.79
C TYR A 8 4.60 -17.46 -11.60
N LEU A 9 5.17 -16.74 -12.56
CA LEU A 9 6.48 -16.12 -12.40
C LEU A 9 6.32 -15.06 -11.30
N PRO A 10 6.98 -15.19 -10.14
CA PRO A 10 6.93 -14.13 -9.14
C PRO A 10 7.52 -12.88 -9.77
N LYS A 11 6.69 -11.85 -9.97
CA LYS A 11 7.14 -10.57 -10.50
C LYS A 11 8.13 -10.00 -9.50
N LYS A 12 9.42 -10.11 -9.81
CA LYS A 12 10.53 -9.86 -8.88
C LYS A 12 10.73 -8.37 -8.58
N GLU A 13 10.24 -7.49 -9.45
CA GLU A 13 10.51 -6.06 -9.36
C GLU A 13 9.26 -5.26 -9.70
N PHE A 14 8.94 -4.29 -8.84
CA PHE A 14 7.91 -3.30 -9.10
C PHE A 14 8.46 -2.25 -10.07
N THR A 15 8.17 -2.44 -11.35
CA THR A 15 8.74 -1.61 -12.42
C THR A 15 8.09 -0.22 -12.48
N SER A 16 8.70 0.72 -13.18
CA SER A 16 8.11 2.05 -13.42
C SER A 16 6.74 1.99 -14.12
N PHE A 17 6.56 1.01 -15.01
CA PHE A 17 5.28 0.75 -15.65
C PHE A 17 4.22 0.30 -14.62
N ASP A 18 4.60 -0.61 -13.71
CA ASP A 18 3.71 -1.06 -12.63
C ASP A 18 3.32 0.10 -11.69
N VAL A 19 4.30 0.94 -11.33
CA VAL A 19 4.06 2.16 -10.54
C VAL A 19 3.05 3.05 -11.26
N SER A 20 3.23 3.30 -12.55
CA SER A 20 2.34 4.16 -13.34
C SER A 20 0.91 3.62 -13.38
N ALA A 21 0.74 2.32 -13.65
CA ALA A 21 -0.56 1.66 -13.68
C ALA A 21 -1.25 1.73 -12.31
N VAL A 22 -0.54 1.38 -11.24
CA VAL A 22 -1.09 1.40 -9.87
C VAL A 22 -1.43 2.82 -9.43
N VAL A 23 -0.60 3.82 -9.74
CA VAL A 23 -0.90 5.22 -9.43
C VAL A 23 -2.17 5.68 -10.16
N HIS A 24 -2.33 5.28 -11.42
CA HIS A 24 -3.53 5.61 -12.20
C HIS A 24 -4.80 5.01 -11.56
N GLU A 25 -4.75 3.74 -11.16
CA GLU A 25 -5.86 3.05 -10.48
C GLU A 25 -6.18 3.70 -9.12
N LEU A 26 -5.15 3.94 -8.31
CA LEU A 26 -5.33 4.50 -6.98
C LEU A 26 -5.85 5.92 -7.00
N ARG A 27 -5.46 6.75 -7.98
CA ARG A 27 -5.85 8.16 -8.06
C ARG A 27 -7.36 8.36 -7.98
N GLN A 28 -8.15 7.47 -8.59
CA GLN A 28 -9.61 7.55 -8.55
C GLN A 28 -10.18 7.23 -7.17
N GLN A 29 -9.56 6.29 -6.45
CA GLN A 29 -10.03 5.84 -5.14
C GLN A 29 -9.59 6.78 -4.01
N ILE A 30 -8.29 7.14 -3.99
CA ILE A 30 -7.69 7.92 -2.90
C ILE A 30 -7.73 9.43 -3.15
N GLY A 31 -8.12 9.87 -4.35
CA GLY A 31 -8.25 11.29 -4.68
C GLY A 31 -9.10 12.05 -3.67
N ASN A 32 -8.63 13.24 -3.29
CA ASN A 32 -9.21 14.12 -2.26
C ASN A 32 -9.27 13.54 -0.84
N SER A 33 -8.58 12.42 -0.58
CA SER A 33 -8.41 11.90 0.78
C SER A 33 -7.32 12.66 1.53
N ARG A 34 -7.46 12.79 2.84
CA ARG A 34 -6.45 13.30 3.76
C ARG A 34 -5.72 12.14 4.43
N VAL A 35 -4.40 12.28 4.60
CA VAL A 35 -3.63 11.34 5.42
C VAL A 35 -3.96 11.61 6.88
N ASN A 36 -4.42 10.58 7.59
CA ASN A 36 -4.77 10.67 9.01
C ASN A 36 -3.66 10.10 9.89
N ASN A 37 -3.12 8.94 9.52
CA ASN A 37 -2.02 8.30 10.24
C ASN A 37 -1.05 7.66 9.26
N ILE A 38 0.23 7.67 9.64
CA ILE A 38 1.30 6.99 8.92
C ILE A 38 1.91 5.96 9.88
N TYR A 39 1.90 4.70 9.49
CA TYR A 39 2.52 3.62 10.26
C TYR A 39 3.65 3.00 9.45
N GLN A 40 4.85 2.96 10.01
CA GLN A 40 5.95 2.18 9.46
C GLN A 40 5.91 0.79 10.09
N LEU A 41 5.57 -0.21 9.28
CA LEU A 41 5.48 -1.61 9.72
C LEU A 41 6.84 -2.30 9.72
N ASN A 42 7.73 -1.88 8.81
CA ASN A 42 9.12 -2.31 8.70
C ASN A 42 9.92 -1.24 7.94
N GLN A 43 11.25 -1.35 7.86
CA GLN A 43 12.11 -0.43 7.11
C GLN A 43 11.65 -0.13 5.68
N LYS A 44 11.00 -1.09 5.01
CA LYS A 44 10.51 -0.97 3.63
C LYS A 44 8.99 -0.98 3.49
N LYS A 45 8.23 -1.08 4.59
CA LYS A 45 6.77 -1.25 4.57
C LYS A 45 6.08 -0.13 5.34
N PHE A 46 5.19 0.56 4.66
CA PHE A 46 4.41 1.66 5.21
C PHE A 46 2.92 1.40 5.01
N LEU A 47 2.12 1.81 5.99
CA LEU A 47 0.67 1.77 5.95
C LEU A 47 0.15 3.18 6.23
N LEU A 48 -0.49 3.78 5.23
CA LEU A 48 -1.13 5.08 5.32
C LEU A 48 -2.63 4.88 5.58
N LYS A 49 -3.13 5.45 6.67
CA LYS A 49 -4.58 5.54 6.90
C LYS A 49 -5.08 6.83 6.29
N LEU A 50 -5.91 6.70 5.27
CA LEU A 50 -6.50 7.82 4.54
C LEU A 50 -7.95 8.00 5.00
N HIS A 51 -8.36 9.26 5.13
CA HIS A 51 -9.72 9.65 5.46
C HIS A 51 -10.31 10.47 4.32
N LYS A 52 -11.56 10.19 3.96
CA LYS A 52 -12.31 10.94 2.97
C LYS A 52 -13.68 11.25 3.54
N THR A 53 -14.18 12.46 3.29
CA THR A 53 -15.54 12.83 3.70
C THR A 53 -16.52 11.86 3.08
N ASP A 54 -17.48 11.37 3.88
CA ASP A 54 -18.53 10.44 3.47
C ASP A 54 -18.06 9.05 2.99
N ALA A 55 -16.84 8.64 3.30
CA ALA A 55 -16.35 7.29 3.00
C ALA A 55 -15.61 6.66 4.19
N PRO A 56 -15.63 5.32 4.32
CA PRO A 56 -14.86 4.64 5.34
C PRO A 56 -13.35 4.89 5.15
N PRO A 57 -12.56 4.86 6.24
CA PRO A 57 -11.12 5.00 6.15
C PRO A 57 -10.50 3.96 5.21
N LEU A 58 -9.61 4.42 4.33
CA LEU A 58 -8.87 3.55 3.41
C LEU A 58 -7.48 3.28 4.00
N LEU A 59 -6.98 2.07 3.84
CA LEU A 59 -5.62 1.72 4.24
C LEU A 59 -4.78 1.47 3.00
N LEU A 60 -3.80 2.33 2.74
CA LEU A 60 -2.87 2.21 1.63
C LEU A 60 -1.57 1.57 2.13
N LEU A 61 -1.31 0.34 1.69
CA LEU A 61 -0.08 -0.38 1.99
C LEU A 61 0.93 -0.19 0.87
N MET A 62 2.15 0.17 1.25
CA MET A 62 3.28 0.35 0.35
C MET A 62 4.45 -0.48 0.84
N GLU A 63 5.06 -1.26 -0.06
CA GLU A 63 6.30 -1.98 0.18
C GLU A 63 7.30 -1.62 -0.92
N ALA A 64 8.38 -0.94 -0.54
CA ALA A 64 9.36 -0.40 -1.46
C ALA A 64 9.93 -1.49 -2.38
N GLY A 65 9.87 -1.23 -3.70
CA GLY A 65 10.35 -2.14 -4.75
C GLY A 65 9.46 -3.37 -5.02
N LYS A 66 8.30 -3.49 -4.35
CA LYS A 66 7.43 -4.68 -4.47
C LYS A 66 5.98 -4.39 -4.81
N ARG A 67 5.30 -3.51 -4.07
CA ARG A 67 3.85 -3.32 -4.23
C ARG A 67 3.33 -2.03 -3.59
N MET A 68 2.21 -1.56 -4.11
CA MET A 68 1.41 -0.48 -3.56
C MET A 68 -0.07 -0.79 -3.83
N HIS A 69 -0.92 -0.83 -2.81
CA HIS A 69 -2.36 -1.17 -2.97
C HIS A 69 -3.18 -0.80 -1.73
N LEU A 70 -4.49 -0.67 -1.90
CA LEU A 70 -5.43 -0.59 -0.79
C LEU A 70 -5.67 -1.97 -0.18
N THR A 71 -5.84 -2.03 1.14
CA THR A 71 -6.07 -3.27 1.87
C THR A 71 -7.14 -3.10 2.94
N ALA A 72 -7.94 -4.14 3.15
CA ALA A 72 -8.87 -4.23 4.28
C ALA A 72 -8.25 -4.97 5.48
N TYR A 73 -7.00 -5.41 5.36
CA TYR A 73 -6.33 -6.18 6.40
C TYR A 73 -5.98 -5.29 7.60
N ALA A 74 -6.35 -5.76 8.79
CA ALA A 74 -5.97 -5.12 10.04
C ALA A 74 -4.51 -5.49 10.37
N PHE A 75 -3.61 -4.52 10.27
CA PHE A 75 -2.23 -4.69 10.73
C PHE A 75 -2.14 -4.46 12.24
N GLU A 76 -1.36 -5.29 12.93
CA GLU A 76 -0.93 -4.99 14.30
C GLU A 76 -0.14 -3.68 14.27
N LYS A 77 -0.66 -2.68 14.97
CA LYS A 77 -0.04 -1.36 15.03
C LYS A 77 1.11 -1.44 16.04
N PRO A 78 2.31 -0.95 15.70
CA PRO A 78 3.40 -0.92 16.65
C PRO A 78 2.98 -0.07 17.88
N LEU A 79 3.33 -0.56 19.08
CA LEU A 79 2.97 0.09 20.34
C LEU A 79 3.66 1.46 20.49
N HIS A 80 4.84 1.61 19.87
CA HIS A 80 5.62 2.85 19.84
C HIS A 80 5.92 3.23 18.38
N PRO A 81 5.70 4.50 17.99
CA PRO A 81 6.08 4.97 16.67
C PRO A 81 7.62 5.02 16.54
N PRO A 82 8.20 4.49 15.45
CA PRO A 82 9.64 4.65 15.20
C PRO A 82 9.98 6.11 14.86
N ASP A 83 11.23 6.52 15.09
CA ASP A 83 11.68 7.92 14.94
C ASP A 83 11.35 8.52 13.57
N PHE A 84 11.48 7.74 12.50
CA PHE A 84 11.14 8.18 11.14
C PHE A 84 9.65 8.51 10.97
N CYS A 85 8.76 7.77 11.65
CA CYS A 85 7.32 8.07 11.64
C CYS A 85 6.98 9.36 12.38
N MET A 86 7.76 9.75 13.38
CA MET A 86 7.51 11.00 14.11
C MET A 86 7.92 12.25 13.33
N ALA A 87 8.74 12.10 12.29
CA ALA A 87 9.19 13.20 11.44
C ALA A 87 8.26 13.49 10.22
N LEU A 88 7.26 12.64 9.97
CA LEU A 88 6.34 12.69 8.83
C LEU A 88 4.95 13.22 9.23
#